data_AF-A0A0J9XHI1-F1
#
_entry.id   AF-A0A0J9XHI1-F1
#
_cell.length_a   1.000
_cell.length_b   1.000
_cell.length_c   1.000
_cell.angle_alpha   90.00
_cell.angle_beta   90.00
_cell.angle_gamma   90.00
#
_symmetry.space_group_name_H-M   'P 1'
#
loop_
_entity.id
_entity.type
_entity.pdbx_description
1 polymer ?
#
loop_
_entity_poly.entity_id
_entity_poly.type
_entity_poly.pdbx_seq_one_letter_code
_entity_poly.pdbx_strand_id
1 'polypeptide(L)'
;MDRYFTSESIDEDNLELPSAKQIERSSFSVPDFDVDEFLAGYHQYQTLEDIQDQLRTWTRSLEQELVDLINEDYGQFVGLGMSLAEGKPKVQDIKVEILGFQQEIKQVQKKLETSAKETDSLIQEKAQLREMEDFLANLILYGERLHDVELQIKTQYNAEQLQDLGQAYIALETLLAKLPHNHPYISNQASRQETIRIHVHETFPAFIKSSSKEGRKAQGESFFRLLVLYRLIKKFPTGDTK
;
A
#
# COMPACT_ATOMS: atom_id res chain seq x y z
N MET A 1 -108.45 -17.64 69.10
CA MET A 1 -108.18 -16.34 68.47
C MET A 1 -106.88 -15.84 69.07
N ASP A 2 -105.79 -15.55 68.37
CA ASP A 2 -105.46 -15.36 66.95
C ASP A 2 -103.92 -15.43 66.91
N ARG A 3 -103.26 -16.27 66.09
CA ARG A 3 -102.74 -16.01 64.73
C ARG A 3 -101.24 -16.36 64.71
N TYR A 4 -100.86 -17.14 63.70
CA TYR A 4 -99.49 -17.51 63.34
C TYR A 4 -98.68 -16.29 62.87
N PHE A 5 -97.38 -16.26 63.19
CA PHE A 5 -96.35 -15.62 62.38
C PHE A 5 -95.08 -16.48 62.41
N THR A 6 -94.75 -17.07 61.26
CA THR A 6 -93.45 -17.65 60.92
C THR A 6 -92.50 -16.52 60.53
N SER A 7 -91.31 -16.46 61.14
CA SER A 7 -90.21 -15.60 60.72
C SER A 7 -89.09 -16.47 60.11
N GLU A 8 -88.93 -16.38 58.80
CA GLU A 8 -87.66 -16.68 58.11
C GLU A 8 -86.75 -15.44 58.19
N SER A 9 -85.49 -15.61 58.59
CA SER A 9 -84.41 -14.65 58.31
C SER A 9 -83.06 -15.33 58.54
N ILE A 10 -82.42 -15.82 57.47
CA ILE A 10 -81.24 -15.22 56.79
C ILE A 10 -79.94 -15.51 57.56
N ASP A 11 -79.10 -16.38 56.97
CA ASP A 11 -77.76 -16.73 57.43
C ASP A 11 -76.80 -15.52 57.30
N GLU A 12 -76.32 -15.00 58.43
CA GLU A 12 -75.56 -13.74 58.55
C GLU A 12 -74.05 -13.94 58.82
N ASP A 13 -73.49 -15.13 58.58
CA ASP A 13 -72.09 -15.44 58.93
C ASP A 13 -71.04 -14.99 57.88
N ASN A 14 -71.30 -13.90 57.14
CA ASN A 14 -70.33 -13.33 56.19
C ASN A 14 -70.32 -11.78 56.16
N LEU A 15 -70.49 -11.12 57.31
CA LEU A 15 -70.19 -9.69 57.46
C LEU A 15 -68.75 -9.52 57.99
N GLU A 16 -67.81 -9.22 57.10
CA GLU A 16 -66.53 -8.60 57.50
C GLU A 16 -66.81 -7.27 58.19
N LEU A 17 -66.31 -7.11 59.42
CA LEU A 17 -66.50 -5.90 60.22
C LEU A 17 -65.83 -4.70 59.54
N PRO A 18 -66.47 -3.51 59.52
CA PRO A 18 -65.85 -2.31 58.96
C PRO A 18 -64.62 -1.91 59.79
N SER A 19 -63.43 -1.99 59.18
CA SER A 19 -62.17 -1.53 59.78
C SER A 19 -61.78 -0.14 59.27
N ALA A 20 -61.15 0.67 60.12
CA ALA A 20 -60.61 1.97 59.73
C ALA A 20 -59.65 1.84 58.53
N LYS A 21 -59.89 2.62 57.48
CA LYS A 21 -59.09 2.64 56.26
C LYS A 21 -57.83 3.48 56.48
N GLN A 22 -56.65 2.91 56.26
CA GLN A 22 -55.38 3.64 56.37
C GLN A 22 -55.14 4.48 55.12
N ILE A 23 -54.57 5.68 55.27
CA ILE A 23 -54.21 6.53 54.13
C ILE A 23 -53.02 5.91 53.38
N GLU A 24 -53.24 5.57 52.11
CA GLU A 24 -52.19 5.06 51.21
C GLU A 24 -51.55 6.17 50.39
N ARG A 25 -50.25 6.05 50.08
CA ARG A 25 -49.48 7.00 49.25
C ARG A 25 -50.14 7.29 47.90
N SER A 26 -50.72 6.28 47.27
CA SER A 26 -51.44 6.37 45.99
C SER A 26 -52.58 7.38 46.02
N SER A 27 -53.20 7.59 47.18
CA SER A 27 -54.30 8.54 47.36
C SER A 27 -53.87 9.99 47.17
N PHE A 28 -52.57 10.31 47.32
CA PHE A 28 -52.02 11.64 47.09
C PHE A 28 -51.57 11.87 45.63
N SER A 29 -51.55 10.82 44.79
CA SER A 29 -51.08 10.90 43.40
C SER A 29 -52.22 10.98 42.38
N VAL A 30 -53.45 11.25 42.83
CA VAL A 30 -54.62 11.35 41.97
C VAL A 30 -54.59 12.70 41.21
N PRO A 31 -54.75 12.71 39.87
CA PRO A 31 -54.90 13.95 39.12
C PRO A 31 -56.20 14.66 39.54
N ASP A 32 -56.15 15.99 39.70
CA ASP A 32 -57.27 16.81 40.21
C ASP A 32 -57.72 16.44 41.64
N PHE A 33 -56.76 16.31 42.56
CA PHE A 33 -57.00 15.98 43.97
C PHE A 33 -58.05 16.90 44.63
N ASP A 34 -59.19 16.33 45.02
CA ASP A 34 -60.23 17.00 45.81
C ASP A 34 -60.12 16.58 47.29
N VAL A 35 -59.90 17.58 48.15
CA VAL A 35 -59.76 17.41 49.60
C VAL A 35 -61.05 16.92 50.23
N ASP A 36 -62.19 17.41 49.75
CA ASP A 36 -63.50 17.12 50.34
C ASP A 36 -63.92 15.68 50.04
N GLU A 37 -63.69 15.22 48.80
CA GLU A 37 -63.91 13.82 48.40
C GLU A 37 -62.94 12.86 49.11
N PHE A 38 -61.67 13.26 49.25
CA PHE A 38 -60.68 12.51 50.00
C PHE A 38 -61.11 12.33 51.46
N LEU A 39 -61.41 13.41 52.19
CA LEU A 39 -61.80 13.33 53.60
C LEU A 39 -63.12 12.57 53.80
N ALA A 40 -64.08 12.72 52.90
CA ALA A 40 -65.35 11.98 52.95
C ALA A 40 -65.16 10.45 52.90
N GLY A 41 -64.16 9.97 52.14
CA GLY A 41 -63.84 8.54 52.04
C GLY A 41 -63.15 7.92 53.25
N TYR A 42 -62.54 8.74 54.12
CA TYR A 42 -61.82 8.27 55.33
C TYR A 42 -62.57 8.59 56.64
N HIS A 43 -63.44 9.60 56.64
CA HIS A 43 -64.22 10.01 57.82
C HIS A 43 -65.28 8.98 58.28
N GLN A 44 -65.64 8.00 57.43
CA GLN A 44 -66.71 7.04 57.75
C GLN A 44 -66.35 6.05 58.86
N TYR A 45 -65.05 5.80 59.10
CA TYR A 45 -64.59 4.76 60.04
C TYR A 45 -63.40 5.20 60.92
N GLN A 46 -63.12 6.51 61.02
CA GLN A 46 -61.95 7.05 61.72
C GLN A 46 -62.21 8.43 62.35
N THR A 47 -61.55 8.76 63.46
CA THR A 47 -61.63 10.10 64.05
C THR A 47 -60.79 11.12 63.28
N LEU A 48 -61.18 12.39 63.32
CA LEU A 48 -60.43 13.47 62.68
C LEU A 48 -59.00 13.61 63.24
N GLU A 49 -58.81 13.28 64.52
CA GLU A 49 -57.52 13.31 65.20
C GLU A 49 -56.57 12.23 64.63
N ASP A 50 -57.08 11.01 64.41
CA ASP A 50 -56.28 9.95 63.80
C ASP A 50 -55.92 10.26 62.34
N ILE A 51 -56.83 10.87 61.58
CA ILE A 51 -56.56 11.35 60.21
C ILE A 51 -55.47 12.42 60.24
N GLN A 52 -55.55 13.37 61.18
CA GLN A 52 -54.57 14.43 61.34
C GLN A 52 -53.17 13.87 61.67
N ASP A 53 -53.08 12.86 62.54
CA ASP A 53 -51.82 12.23 62.91
C ASP A 53 -51.22 11.39 61.78
N GLN A 54 -52.05 10.68 61.01
CA GLN A 54 -51.60 9.99 59.79
C GLN A 54 -51.07 10.97 58.75
N LEU A 55 -51.77 12.08 58.50
CA LEU A 55 -51.31 13.12 57.57
C LEU A 55 -49.99 13.74 58.03
N ARG A 56 -49.83 14.05 59.32
CA ARG A 56 -48.57 14.57 59.87
C ARG A 56 -47.41 13.59 59.70
N THR A 57 -47.67 12.29 59.86
CA THR A 57 -46.68 11.24 59.63
C THR A 57 -46.27 11.18 58.17
N TRP A 58 -47.24 11.23 57.25
CA TRP A 58 -46.99 11.28 55.81
C TRP A 58 -46.23 12.54 55.39
N THR A 59 -46.55 13.71 55.94
CA THR A 59 -45.79 14.95 55.67
C THR A 59 -44.32 14.79 56.03
N ARG A 60 -44.00 14.28 57.23
CA ARG A 60 -42.61 14.06 57.66
C ARG A 60 -41.90 13.03 56.78
N SER A 61 -42.58 11.95 56.41
CA SER A 61 -42.02 10.91 55.54
C SER A 61 -41.73 11.44 54.15
N LEU A 62 -42.62 12.23 53.57
CA LEU A 62 -42.46 12.81 52.24
C LEU A 62 -41.40 13.92 52.23
N GLU A 63 -41.30 14.72 53.29
CA GLU A 63 -40.23 15.71 53.48
C GLU A 63 -38.86 15.03 53.54
N GLN A 64 -38.75 13.91 54.26
CA GLN A 64 -37.51 13.15 54.34
C GLN A 64 -37.16 12.48 53.01
N GLU A 65 -38.13 11.85 52.34
CA GLU A 65 -37.93 11.23 51.02
C GLU A 65 -37.51 12.26 49.96
N LEU A 66 -38.05 13.48 50.01
CA LEU A 66 -37.63 14.57 49.13
C LEU A 66 -36.19 14.99 49.39
N VAL A 67 -35.79 15.09 50.66
CA VAL A 67 -34.39 15.41 51.02
C VAL A 67 -33.46 14.28 50.57
N ASP A 68 -33.86 13.03 50.77
CA ASP A 68 -33.08 11.86 50.38
C ASP A 68 -32.92 11.79 48.85
N LEU A 69 -33.99 12.03 48.08
CA LEU A 69 -33.96 12.05 46.61
C LEU A 69 -33.10 13.22 46.08
N ILE A 70 -33.23 14.41 46.68
CA ILE A 70 -32.36 15.54 46.32
C ILE A 70 -30.90 15.22 46.62
N ASN A 71 -30.60 14.60 47.77
CA ASN A 71 -29.23 14.28 48.15
C ASN A 71 -28.63 13.19 47.25
N GLU A 72 -29.41 12.17 46.89
CA GLU A 72 -29.01 11.10 45.97
C GLU A 72 -28.71 11.67 44.58
N ASP A 73 -29.63 12.45 44.02
CA ASP A 73 -29.48 13.04 42.69
C ASP A 73 -28.39 14.12 42.66
N TYR A 74 -28.22 14.88 43.74
CA TYR A 74 -27.16 15.90 43.85
C TYR A 74 -25.78 15.28 43.80
N GLY A 75 -25.55 14.17 44.54
CA GLY A 75 -24.27 13.46 44.52
C GLY A 75 -23.92 12.94 43.12
N GLN A 76 -24.91 12.39 42.41
CA GLN A 76 -24.74 11.91 41.04
C GLN A 76 -24.46 13.07 40.06
N PHE A 77 -25.21 14.16 40.15
CA PHE A 77 -25.05 15.32 39.26
C PHE A 77 -23.69 16.01 39.46
N VAL A 78 -23.26 16.17 40.71
CA VAL A 78 -21.93 16.72 41.02
C VAL A 78 -20.82 15.78 40.53
N GLY A 79 -20.97 14.47 40.74
CA GLY A 79 -20.01 13.47 40.24
C GLY A 79 -19.86 13.48 38.72
N LEU A 80 -20.98 13.62 37.98
CA LEU A 80 -20.99 13.77 36.53
C LEU A 80 -20.36 15.10 36.09
N GLY A 81 -20.67 16.20 36.78
CA GLY A 81 -20.08 17.51 36.53
C GLY A 81 -18.56 17.54 36.71
N MET A 82 -18.07 16.92 37.79
CA MET A 82 -16.63 16.75 38.06
C MET A 82 -15.96 15.86 37.01
N SER A 83 -16.54 14.70 36.69
CA SER A 83 -16.01 13.79 35.67
C SER A 83 -15.93 14.45 34.30
N LEU A 84 -16.93 15.27 33.93
CA LEU A 84 -16.93 16.01 32.68
C LEU A 84 -15.91 17.16 32.69
N ALA A 85 -15.75 17.85 33.82
CA ALA A 85 -14.75 18.90 33.99
C ALA A 85 -13.32 18.34 33.88
N GLU A 86 -13.06 17.17 34.48
CA GLU A 86 -11.77 16.47 34.40
C GLU A 86 -11.56 15.76 33.05
N GLY A 87 -12.63 15.37 32.35
CA GLY A 87 -12.53 14.71 31.05
C GLY A 87 -12.08 15.66 29.93
N LYS A 88 -12.50 16.93 29.97
CA LYS A 88 -12.12 17.94 28.97
C LYS A 88 -10.60 18.10 28.79
N PRO A 89 -9.78 18.31 29.84
CA PRO A 89 -8.33 18.43 29.67
C PRO A 89 -7.72 17.13 29.13
N LYS A 90 -8.15 15.96 29.59
CA LYS A 90 -7.65 14.66 29.07
C LYS A 90 -7.91 14.49 27.57
N VAL A 91 -9.09 14.88 27.10
CA VAL A 91 -9.41 14.86 25.66
C VAL A 91 -8.55 15.85 24.89
N GLN A 92 -8.26 17.01 25.48
CA GLN A 92 -7.38 18.00 24.87
C GLN A 92 -5.93 17.51 24.79
N ASP A 93 -5.43 16.83 25.82
CA ASP A 93 -4.09 16.23 25.85
C ASP A 93 -3.95 15.16 24.76
N ILE A 94 -4.92 14.23 24.67
CA ILE A 94 -4.97 13.21 23.61
C ILE A 94 -4.98 13.87 22.23
N LYS A 95 -5.74 14.96 22.05
CA LYS A 95 -5.77 15.69 20.78
C LYS A 95 -4.39 16.26 20.44
N VAL A 96 -3.67 16.81 21.40
CA VAL A 96 -2.31 17.34 21.20
C VAL A 96 -1.35 16.21 20.83
N GLU A 97 -1.40 15.07 21.53
CA GLU A 97 -0.58 13.90 21.22
C GLU A 97 -0.85 13.36 19.81
N ILE A 98 -2.12 13.22 19.42
CA ILE A 98 -2.50 12.78 18.07
C ILE A 98 -1.98 13.76 17.01
N LEU A 99 -2.06 15.07 17.25
CA LEU A 99 -1.51 16.06 16.34
C LEU A 99 0.01 15.96 16.23
N GLY A 100 0.70 15.70 17.34
CA GLY A 100 2.14 15.42 17.36
C GLY A 100 2.49 14.19 16.52
N PHE A 101 1.78 13.09 16.74
CA PHE A 101 1.96 11.85 15.98
C PHE A 101 1.70 12.03 14.48
N GLN A 102 0.66 12.79 14.11
CA GLN A 102 0.38 13.12 12.71
C GLN A 102 1.52 13.93 12.07
N GLN A 103 2.14 14.85 12.82
CA GLN A 103 3.31 15.60 12.34
C GLN A 103 4.53 14.70 12.18
N GLU A 104 4.79 13.80 13.13
CA GLU A 104 5.88 12.83 13.06
C GLU A 104 5.74 11.90 11.85
N ILE A 105 4.53 11.35 11.61
CA ILE A 105 4.25 10.53 10.43
C ILE A 105 4.55 11.31 9.16
N LYS A 106 4.10 12.56 9.04
CA LYS A 106 4.38 13.40 7.86
C LYS A 106 5.88 13.62 7.67
N GLN A 107 6.65 13.80 8.74
CA GLN A 107 8.10 13.93 8.65
C GLN A 107 8.77 12.64 8.18
N VAL A 108 8.34 11.48 8.69
CA VAL A 108 8.83 10.17 8.26
C VAL A 108 8.48 9.92 6.79
N GLN A 109 7.24 10.20 6.39
CA GLN A 109 6.81 10.09 5.00
C GLN A 109 7.67 10.95 4.07
N LYS A 110 7.95 12.20 4.45
CA LYS A 110 8.82 13.08 3.68
C LYS A 110 10.24 12.54 3.57
N LYS A 111 10.83 12.04 4.67
CA LYS A 111 12.17 11.43 4.66
C LYS A 111 12.22 10.20 3.75
N LEU A 112 11.19 9.35 3.82
CA LEU A 112 11.07 8.17 2.97
C LEU A 112 10.96 8.56 1.50
N GLU A 113 10.16 9.57 1.17
CA GLU A 113 10.01 10.05 -0.22
C GLU A 113 11.32 10.64 -0.77
N THR A 114 12.07 11.38 0.04
CA THR A 114 13.41 11.86 -0.36
C THR A 114 14.37 10.69 -0.58
N SER A 115 14.41 9.72 0.34
CA SER A 115 15.28 8.54 0.22
C SER A 115 14.92 7.66 -0.98
N ALA A 116 13.62 7.54 -1.30
CA ALA A 116 13.16 6.85 -2.51
C ALA A 116 13.66 7.56 -3.77
N LYS A 117 13.52 8.89 -3.86
CA LYS A 117 14.02 9.68 -5.00
C LYS A 117 15.53 9.58 -5.16
N GLU A 118 16.28 9.62 -4.06
CA GLU A 118 17.74 9.42 -4.08
C GLU A 118 18.09 8.03 -4.60
N THR A 119 17.41 6.99 -4.10
CA THR A 119 17.65 5.60 -4.54
C THR A 119 17.33 5.43 -6.02
N ASP A 120 16.23 5.99 -6.51
CA ASP A 120 15.87 5.94 -7.93
C ASP A 120 16.92 6.64 -8.79
N SER A 121 17.45 7.78 -8.35
CA SER A 121 18.52 8.49 -9.07
C SER A 121 19.81 7.66 -9.13
N LEU A 122 20.18 7.00 -8.03
CA LEU A 122 21.36 6.12 -7.98
C LEU A 122 21.18 4.88 -8.86
N ILE A 123 19.97 4.33 -8.96
CA ILE A 123 19.67 3.21 -9.87
C ILE A 123 19.83 3.64 -11.32
N GLN A 124 19.34 4.83 -11.69
CA GLN A 124 19.50 5.38 -13.02
C GLN A 124 20.97 5.64 -13.37
N GLU A 125 21.73 6.25 -12.45
CA GLU A 125 23.17 6.48 -12.63
C GLU A 125 23.92 5.14 -12.81
N LYS A 126 23.60 4.13 -11.98
CA LYS A 126 24.18 2.79 -12.12
C LYS A 126 23.84 2.15 -13.47
N ALA A 127 22.64 2.34 -13.99
CA ALA A 127 22.26 1.82 -15.30
C ALA A 127 23.09 2.48 -16.41
N GLN A 128 23.25 3.81 -16.37
CA GLN A 128 24.07 4.55 -17.33
C GLN A 128 25.55 4.12 -17.26
N LEU A 129 26.09 3.93 -16.06
CA LEU A 129 27.46 3.45 -15.87
C LEU A 129 27.65 2.04 -16.46
N ARG A 130 26.66 1.15 -16.32
CA ARG A 130 26.71 -0.18 -16.94
C ARG A 130 26.67 -0.13 -18.46
N GLU A 131 25.80 0.71 -19.03
CA GLU A 131 25.78 0.90 -20.48
C GLU A 131 27.12 1.45 -21.00
N MET A 132 27.74 2.36 -20.25
CA MET A 132 29.06 2.88 -20.58
C MET A 132 30.16 1.82 -20.43
N GLU A 133 30.10 0.97 -19.39
CA GLU A 133 31.02 -0.15 -19.19
C GLU A 133 30.93 -1.16 -20.34
N ASP A 134 29.72 -1.58 -20.71
CA ASP A 134 29.47 -2.48 -21.84
C ASP A 134 29.96 -1.86 -23.15
N PHE A 135 29.73 -0.55 -23.33
CA PHE A 135 30.24 0.18 -24.49
C PHE A 135 31.77 0.17 -24.55
N LEU A 136 32.44 0.48 -23.43
CA LEU A 136 33.90 0.48 -23.34
C LEU A 136 34.48 -0.92 -23.55
N ALA A 137 33.86 -1.96 -22.97
CA ALA A 137 34.27 -3.34 -23.15
C ALA A 137 34.20 -3.75 -24.63
N ASN A 138 33.13 -3.36 -25.34
CA ASN A 138 33.01 -3.58 -26.77
C ASN A 138 34.08 -2.80 -27.57
N LEU A 139 34.43 -1.58 -27.15
CA LEU A 139 35.45 -0.77 -27.79
C LEU A 139 36.86 -1.36 -27.61
N ILE A 140 37.16 -1.89 -26.42
CA ILE A 140 38.42 -2.60 -26.16
C ILE A 140 38.48 -3.87 -26.99
N LEU A 141 37.42 -4.68 -26.97
CA LEU A 141 37.34 -5.90 -27.78
C LEU A 141 37.51 -5.60 -29.27
N TYR A 142 36.93 -4.51 -29.76
CA TYR A 142 37.16 -4.04 -31.13
C TYR A 142 38.65 -3.77 -31.41
N GLY A 143 39.32 -3.03 -30.52
CA GLY A 143 40.73 -2.70 -30.67
C GLY A 143 41.64 -3.93 -30.65
N GLU A 144 41.36 -4.88 -29.77
CA GLU A 144 42.05 -6.17 -29.70
C GLU A 144 41.84 -6.99 -30.99
N ARG A 145 40.59 -7.12 -31.45
CA ARG A 145 40.28 -7.85 -32.69
C ARG A 145 40.87 -7.21 -33.92
N LEU A 146 40.90 -5.88 -33.98
CA LEU A 146 41.60 -5.13 -35.03
C LEU A 146 43.08 -5.50 -35.04
N HIS A 147 43.73 -5.52 -33.88
CA HIS A 147 45.13 -5.87 -33.77
C HIS A 147 45.40 -7.35 -34.12
N ASP A 148 44.56 -8.27 -33.65
CA ASP A 148 44.65 -9.70 -33.96
C ASP A 148 44.60 -9.94 -35.48
N VAL A 149 43.66 -9.29 -36.18
CA VAL A 149 43.53 -9.42 -37.64
C VAL A 149 44.75 -8.85 -38.36
N GLU A 150 45.30 -7.73 -37.90
CA GLU A 150 46.54 -7.17 -38.46
C GLU A 150 47.72 -8.13 -38.31
N LEU A 151 47.86 -8.79 -37.16
CA LEU A 151 48.92 -9.77 -36.94
C LEU A 151 48.75 -11.01 -37.85
N GLN A 152 47.53 -11.32 -38.27
CA GLN A 152 47.25 -12.41 -39.20
C GLN A 152 47.56 -12.05 -40.66
N ILE A 153 47.75 -10.76 -40.98
CA ILE A 153 48.09 -10.33 -42.33
C ILE A 153 49.50 -10.82 -42.72
N LYS A 154 49.54 -11.70 -43.71
CA LYS A 154 50.71 -12.28 -44.36
C LYS A 154 50.70 -12.02 -45.87
N THR A 155 51.84 -12.24 -46.53
CA THR A 155 52.01 -12.11 -47.99
C THR A 155 51.50 -13.32 -48.77
N GLN A 156 51.46 -14.51 -48.17
CA GLN A 156 50.93 -15.74 -48.75
C GLN A 156 50.10 -16.50 -47.71
N TYR A 157 49.03 -17.15 -48.16
CA TYR A 157 48.07 -17.85 -47.31
C TYR A 157 47.85 -19.29 -47.79
N ASN A 158 47.72 -20.20 -46.83
CA ASN A 158 47.08 -21.49 -47.07
C ASN A 158 45.54 -21.34 -47.02
N ALA A 159 44.81 -22.32 -47.57
CA ALA A 159 43.34 -22.28 -47.61
C ALA A 159 42.71 -22.13 -46.21
N GLU A 160 43.25 -22.82 -45.19
CA GLU A 160 42.79 -22.72 -43.80
C GLU A 160 43.08 -21.34 -43.19
N GLN A 161 44.30 -20.82 -43.39
CA GLN A 161 44.70 -19.50 -42.87
C GLN A 161 43.88 -18.37 -43.49
N LEU A 162 43.55 -18.47 -44.78
CA LEU A 162 42.68 -17.50 -45.44
C LEU A 162 41.24 -17.60 -44.91
N GLN A 163 40.77 -18.81 -44.62
CA GLN A 163 39.46 -19.02 -43.99
C GLN A 163 39.41 -18.36 -42.60
N ASP A 164 40.43 -18.56 -41.78
CA ASP A 164 40.54 -17.96 -40.44
C ASP A 164 40.56 -16.43 -40.50
N LEU A 165 41.35 -15.86 -41.42
CA LEU A 165 41.40 -14.42 -41.66
C LEU A 165 40.04 -13.87 -42.11
N GLY A 166 39.34 -14.57 -43.00
CA GLY A 166 38.00 -14.17 -43.44
C GLY A 166 36.97 -14.19 -42.32
N GLN A 167 37.01 -15.21 -41.45
CA GLN A 167 36.14 -15.31 -40.29
C GLN A 167 36.44 -14.19 -39.29
N ALA A 168 37.72 -13.93 -39.01
CA ALA A 168 38.14 -12.87 -38.09
C ALA A 168 37.76 -11.48 -38.61
N TYR A 169 37.94 -11.23 -39.92
CA TYR A 169 37.52 -9.98 -40.56
C TYR A 169 36.01 -9.77 -40.51
N ILE A 170 35.19 -10.80 -40.81
CA ILE A 170 33.73 -10.69 -40.70
C ILE A 170 33.33 -10.42 -39.24
N ALA A 171 33.94 -11.12 -38.28
CA ALA A 171 33.68 -10.88 -36.86
C ALA A 171 33.98 -9.42 -36.47
N LEU A 172 35.10 -8.88 -36.94
CA LEU A 172 35.49 -7.48 -36.74
C LEU A 172 34.49 -6.50 -37.36
N GLU A 173 34.04 -6.71 -38.60
CA GLU A 173 33.05 -5.85 -39.25
C GLU A 173 31.67 -5.93 -38.56
N THR A 174 31.27 -7.12 -38.10
CA THR A 174 30.02 -7.26 -37.32
C THR A 174 30.10 -6.58 -35.96
N LEU A 175 31.29 -6.50 -35.36
CA LEU A 175 31.51 -5.80 -34.11
C LEU A 175 31.50 -4.28 -34.35
N LEU A 176 32.16 -3.82 -35.41
CA LEU A 176 32.14 -2.42 -35.84
C LEU A 176 30.70 -1.95 -36.11
N ALA A 177 29.87 -2.77 -36.75
CA ALA A 177 28.45 -2.45 -36.99
C ALA A 177 27.61 -2.28 -35.71
N LYS A 178 28.05 -2.85 -34.58
CA LYS A 178 27.39 -2.67 -33.27
C LYS A 178 27.85 -1.41 -32.55
N LEU A 179 28.94 -0.79 -33.00
CA LEU A 179 29.51 0.39 -32.39
C LEU A 179 29.04 1.68 -33.10
N PRO A 180 28.78 2.77 -32.37
CA PRO A 180 28.45 4.06 -32.94
C PRO A 180 29.63 4.62 -33.75
N HIS A 181 29.42 4.81 -35.05
CA HIS A 181 30.45 5.24 -36.00
C HIS A 181 31.09 6.61 -35.72
N ASN A 182 30.50 7.42 -34.82
CA ASN A 182 30.98 8.78 -34.49
C ASN A 182 31.98 8.81 -33.31
N HIS A 183 32.40 7.66 -32.78
CA HIS A 183 33.30 7.65 -31.63
C HIS A 183 34.75 8.02 -32.03
N PRO A 184 35.44 8.94 -31.33
CA PRO A 184 36.80 9.39 -31.69
C PRO A 184 37.84 8.28 -31.78
N TYR A 185 37.69 7.22 -30.98
CA TYR A 185 38.58 6.05 -31.07
C TYR A 185 38.41 5.33 -32.42
N ILE A 186 37.17 5.15 -32.89
CA ILE A 186 36.90 4.42 -34.14
C ILE A 186 37.43 5.23 -35.33
N SER A 187 37.25 6.55 -35.33
CA SER A 187 37.80 7.41 -36.38
C SER A 187 39.33 7.40 -36.39
N ASN A 188 39.98 7.36 -35.23
CA ASN A 188 41.44 7.22 -35.14
C ASN A 188 41.92 5.86 -35.72
N GLN A 189 41.15 4.79 -35.55
CA GLN A 189 41.46 3.47 -36.11
C GLN A 189 40.99 3.27 -37.56
N ALA A 190 40.37 4.26 -38.20
CA ALA A 190 39.77 4.11 -39.53
C ALA A 190 40.79 3.78 -40.64
N SER A 191 42.00 4.33 -40.56
CA SER A 191 43.08 4.05 -41.52
C SER A 191 43.54 2.59 -41.46
N ARG A 192 43.68 2.06 -40.25
CA ARG A 192 44.03 0.66 -39.98
C ARG A 192 42.95 -0.29 -40.49
N GLN A 193 41.69 -0.01 -40.17
CA GLN A 193 40.52 -0.69 -40.71
C GLN A 193 40.53 -0.74 -42.24
N GLU A 194 40.75 0.40 -42.89
CA GLU A 194 40.74 0.47 -44.35
C GLU A 194 41.90 -0.34 -44.97
N THR A 195 43.07 -0.34 -44.35
CA THR A 195 44.21 -1.14 -44.80
C THR A 195 43.90 -2.64 -44.76
N ILE A 196 43.32 -3.13 -43.66
CA ILE A 196 42.89 -4.52 -43.53
C ILE A 196 41.81 -4.85 -44.55
N ARG A 197 40.83 -3.96 -44.71
CA ARG A 197 39.72 -4.12 -45.65
C ARG A 197 40.23 -4.26 -47.07
N ILE A 198 41.08 -3.34 -47.54
CA ILE A 198 41.70 -3.41 -48.87
C ILE A 198 42.44 -4.73 -49.04
N HIS A 199 43.29 -5.11 -48.08
CA HIS A 199 44.06 -6.35 -48.14
C HIS A 199 43.17 -7.60 -48.25
N VAL A 200 42.10 -7.70 -47.44
CA VAL A 200 41.14 -8.82 -47.51
C VAL A 200 40.43 -8.85 -48.86
N HIS A 201 39.99 -7.69 -49.37
CA HIS A 201 39.29 -7.59 -50.65
C HIS A 201 40.18 -7.90 -51.86
N GLU A 202 41.49 -7.68 -51.77
CA GLU A 202 42.45 -8.04 -52.83
C GLU A 202 42.89 -9.52 -52.76
N THR A 203 43.16 -10.03 -51.55
CA THR A 203 43.70 -11.38 -51.36
C THR A 203 42.70 -12.50 -51.63
N PHE A 204 41.43 -12.34 -51.22
CA PHE A 204 40.40 -13.37 -51.44
C PHE A 204 40.17 -13.68 -52.94
N PRO A 205 39.93 -12.69 -53.83
CA PRO A 205 39.80 -12.94 -55.27
C PRO A 205 41.07 -13.51 -55.90
N ALA A 206 42.25 -13.01 -55.50
CA ALA A 206 43.52 -13.48 -56.03
C ALA A 206 43.73 -14.98 -55.74
N PHE A 207 43.45 -15.41 -54.51
CA PHE A 207 43.54 -16.81 -54.08
C PHE A 207 42.49 -17.70 -54.76
N ILE A 208 41.25 -17.21 -54.93
CA ILE A 208 40.21 -17.95 -55.65
C ILE A 208 40.60 -18.14 -57.12
N LYS A 209 41.22 -17.13 -57.76
CA LYS A 209 41.64 -17.18 -59.16
C LYS A 209 42.83 -18.12 -59.39
N SER A 210 43.80 -18.18 -58.49
CA SER A 210 44.90 -19.15 -58.56
C SER A 210 44.40 -20.57 -58.34
N SER A 211 43.57 -20.79 -57.30
CA SER A 211 43.03 -22.10 -56.96
C SER A 211 42.07 -22.67 -58.03
N SER A 212 41.37 -21.81 -58.77
CA SER A 212 40.53 -22.21 -59.91
C SER A 212 41.34 -22.78 -61.10
N LYS A 213 42.61 -22.36 -61.25
CA LYS A 213 43.52 -22.83 -62.30
C LYS A 213 44.19 -24.17 -61.96
N GLU A 214 44.44 -24.45 -60.67
CA GLU A 214 45.23 -25.60 -60.21
C GLU A 214 44.44 -26.90 -59.97
N GLY A 215 43.11 -26.88 -60.10
CA GLY A 215 42.33 -28.10 -60.27
C GLY A 215 41.16 -28.26 -59.30
N ARG A 216 39.96 -28.34 -59.87
CA ARG A 216 38.66 -28.48 -59.19
C ARG A 216 38.47 -29.75 -58.33
N LYS A 217 39.47 -30.64 -58.23
CA LYS A 217 39.26 -32.02 -57.74
C LYS A 217 39.73 -32.32 -56.32
N ALA A 218 40.51 -31.46 -55.65
CA ALA A 218 41.11 -31.81 -54.35
C ALA A 218 40.61 -31.00 -53.13
N GLN A 219 39.87 -29.90 -53.30
CA GLN A 219 39.55 -28.97 -52.21
C GLN A 219 38.07 -28.50 -52.19
N GLY A 220 37.12 -29.34 -52.61
CA GLY A 220 35.72 -28.95 -52.81
C GLY A 220 35.12 -28.19 -51.63
N GLU A 221 35.12 -28.76 -50.42
CA GLU A 221 34.47 -28.14 -49.24
C GLU A 221 35.17 -26.86 -48.78
N SER A 222 36.50 -26.86 -48.63
CA SER A 222 37.26 -25.67 -48.20
C SER A 222 37.13 -24.52 -49.21
N PHE A 223 37.10 -24.84 -50.51
CA PHE A 223 36.87 -23.85 -51.57
C PHE A 223 35.44 -23.27 -51.52
N PHE A 224 34.41 -24.11 -51.28
CA PHE A 224 33.05 -23.60 -51.08
C PHE A 224 32.94 -22.69 -49.86
N ARG A 225 33.60 -23.02 -48.74
CA ARG A 225 33.65 -22.16 -47.55
C ARG A 225 34.29 -20.80 -47.86
N LEU A 226 35.39 -20.78 -48.60
CA LEU A 226 36.04 -19.54 -49.05
C LEU A 226 35.14 -18.71 -49.99
N LEU A 227 34.37 -19.34 -50.88
CA LEU A 227 33.39 -18.64 -51.72
C LEU A 227 32.24 -18.02 -50.90
N VAL A 228 31.77 -18.73 -49.86
CA VAL A 228 30.76 -18.20 -48.93
C VAL A 228 31.31 -16.99 -48.17
N LEU A 229 32.53 -17.11 -47.62
CA LEU A 229 33.21 -16.00 -46.95
C LEU A 229 33.40 -14.81 -47.90
N TYR A 230 33.88 -15.03 -49.12
CA TYR A 230 34.02 -13.97 -50.13
C TYR A 230 32.69 -13.26 -50.42
N ARG A 231 31.59 -14.01 -50.53
CA ARG A 231 30.26 -13.42 -50.70
C ARG A 231 29.83 -12.57 -49.50
N LEU A 232 30.17 -12.99 -48.27
CA LEU A 232 29.87 -12.24 -47.05
C LEU A 232 30.74 -10.98 -46.93
N ILE A 233 32.03 -11.08 -47.24
CA ILE A 233 32.98 -9.96 -47.28
C ILE A 233 32.50 -8.89 -48.27
N LYS A 234 31.98 -9.30 -49.43
CA LYS A 234 31.42 -8.37 -50.43
C LYS A 234 30.21 -7.56 -49.92
N LYS A 235 29.54 -7.97 -48.83
CA LYS A 235 28.49 -7.17 -48.20
C LYS A 235 29.02 -5.93 -47.48
N PHE A 236 30.32 -5.89 -47.19
CA PHE A 236 31.04 -4.77 -46.59
C PHE A 236 31.97 -4.16 -47.65
N PRO A 237 31.45 -3.27 -48.53
CA PRO A 237 32.25 -2.68 -49.61
C PRO A 237 33.35 -1.76 -49.04
N THR A 238 34.50 -1.74 -49.71
CA THR A 238 35.50 -0.66 -49.56
C THR A 238 34.86 0.67 -49.94
N GLY A 239 35.31 1.75 -49.30
CA GLY A 239 34.71 3.09 -49.44
C GLY A 239 34.70 3.68 -50.85
N ASP A 240 35.31 3.01 -51.83
CA ASP A 240 35.34 3.43 -53.23
C ASP A 240 34.22 2.78 -54.05
N THR A 241 32.99 3.26 -53.84
CA THR A 241 32.05 3.43 -54.95
C THR A 241 31.38 4.81 -54.86
N LYS A 242 32.16 5.85 -55.16
CA LYS A 242 31.75 6.94 -56.05
C LYS A 242 32.95 7.46 -56.83
#